data_AF-A0A8I0JNA1-F1
#
_entry.id   AF-A0A8I0JNA1-F1
#
_cell.length_a   1.000
_cell.length_b   1.000
_cell.length_c   1.000
_cell.angle_alpha   90.00
_cell.angle_beta   90.00
_cell.angle_gamma   90.00
#
_symmetry.space_group_name_H-M   'P 1'
#
loop_
_entity.id
_entity.type
_entity.pdbx_description
1 polymer ?
#
loop_
_entity_poly.entity_id
_entity_poly.type
_entity_poly.pdbx_seq_one_letter_code
_entity_poly.pdbx_strand_id
1 'polypeptide(L)' 'MRAELIEQGVSISRQRVARLMRLARIQGISRRCGSTITTRQDKRVSLHNDLVKRQFKARDPNQLWVADMT' A
#
# COMPACT_ATOMS: atom_id res chain seq x y z
N MET A 1 7.96 9.28 -13.87
CA MET A 1 7.73 9.69 -15.28
C MET A 1 8.35 11.02 -15.70
N ARG A 2 7.78 12.23 -15.51
CA ARG A 2 8.50 13.45 -15.99
C ARG A 2 9.84 13.68 -15.27
N ALA A 3 9.87 13.53 -13.94
CA ALA A 3 11.09 13.66 -13.16
C ALA A 3 12.17 12.65 -13.59
N GLU A 4 11.77 11.37 -13.67
CA GLU A 4 12.59 10.27 -14.19
C GLU A 4 13.15 10.51 -15.60
N LEU A 5 12.36 11.04 -16.54
CA LEU A 5 12.85 11.40 -17.87
C LEU A 5 13.89 12.53 -17.82
N ILE A 6 13.75 13.48 -16.89
CA ILE A 6 14.74 14.55 -16.69
C ILE A 6 16.03 13.99 -16.09
N GLU A 7 15.94 13.06 -15.13
CA GLU A 7 17.10 12.34 -14.57
C GLU A 7 17.86 11.55 -15.64
N GLN A 8 17.14 11.02 -16.63
CA GLN A 8 17.72 10.36 -17.81
C GLN A 8 18.25 11.34 -18.87
N GLY A 9 18.24 12.65 -18.61
CA GLY A 9 18.73 13.68 -19.53
C GLY A 9 17.77 14.04 -20.67
N VAL A 10 16.53 13.53 -20.64
CA VAL A 10 15.52 13.80 -21.67
C VAL A 10 14.80 15.10 -21.38
N SER A 11 15.03 16.10 -22.22
CA SER A 11 14.27 17.36 -22.18
C SER A 11 12.88 17.17 -22.80
N ILE A 12 11.84 17.16 -21.95
CA ILE A 12 10.45 16.99 -22.39
C ILE A 12 9.47 17.86 -21.59
N SER A 13 8.51 18.47 -22.30
CA SER A 13 7.45 19.26 -21.67
C SER A 13 6.44 18.37 -20.94
N ARG A 14 5.86 18.88 -19.86
CA ARG A 14 4.79 18.20 -19.12
C ARG A 14 3.60 17.84 -20.01
N GLN A 15 3.22 18.71 -20.93
CA GLN A 15 2.11 18.48 -21.87
C GLN A 15 2.41 17.33 -22.84
N ARG A 16 3.67 17.20 -23.30
CA ARG A 16 4.06 16.09 -24.19
C ARG A 16 4.01 14.75 -23.47
N VAL A 17 4.48 14.68 -22.21
CA VAL A 17 4.33 13.48 -21.37
C VAL A 17 2.85 13.11 -21.19
N ALA A 18 2.00 14.08 -20.83
CA ALA A 18 0.56 13.84 -20.65
C ALA A 18 -0.13 13.33 -21.93
N ARG A 19 0.23 13.88 -23.10
CA ARG A 19 -0.29 13.43 -24.40
C ARG A 19 0.11 11.97 -24.69
N LEU A 20 1.38 11.63 -24.47
CA LEU A 20 1.90 10.27 -24.69
C LEU A 20 1.24 9.25 -23.75
N MET A 21 1.09 9.60 -22.47
CA MET A 21 0.40 8.75 -21.49
C MET A 21 -1.06 8.47 -21.91
N ARG A 22 -1.77 9.51 -22.40
CA ARG A 22 -3.15 9.36 -22.90
C ARG A 22 -3.22 8.43 -24.12
N LEU A 23 -2.31 8.59 -25.08
CA LEU A 23 -2.26 7.73 -26.27
C LEU A 23 -1.98 6.27 -25.90
N ALA A 24 -1.09 6.04 -24.93
CA ALA A 24 -0.75 4.72 -24.41
C ALA A 24 -1.79 4.16 -23.41
N ARG A 25 -2.84 4.91 -23.06
CA ARG A 25 -3.84 4.55 -22.04
C ARG A 25 -3.23 4.17 -20.68
N ILE A 26 -2.11 4.81 -20.32
CA ILE A 26 -1.43 4.64 -19.04
C ILE A 26 -1.64 5.86 -18.15
N GLN A 27 -1.65 5.66 -16.84
CA GLN A 27 -1.74 6.73 -15.85
C GLN A 27 -0.63 6.60 -14.80
N GLY A 28 -0.20 7.74 -14.24
CA GLY A 28 0.78 7.75 -13.16
C GLY A 28 0.14 7.26 -11.88
N ILE A 29 0.83 6.38 -11.15
CA ILE A 29 0.39 5.96 -9.82
C ILE A 29 0.66 7.11 -8.85
N SER A 30 -0.38 7.58 -8.16
CA SER A 30 -0.27 8.56 -7.08
C SER A 30 -0.28 7.85 -5.74
N ARG A 31 0.69 8.13 -4.88
CA ARG A 31 0.66 7.69 -3.47
C ARG A 31 -0.39 8.44 -2.63
N ARG A 32 -0.81 9.62 -3.08
CA ARG A 32 -2.00 10.28 -2.52
C ARG A 32 -3.22 9.57 -3.06
N CYS A 33 -3.71 8.57 -2.33
CA CYS A 33 -5.09 8.13 -2.47
C CYS A 33 -5.98 9.25 -1.93
N GLY A 34 -6.78 9.87 -2.79
CA GLY A 34 -7.78 10.88 -2.38
C GLY A 34 -8.89 10.31 -1.50
N SER A 35 -8.90 9.00 -1.28
CA SER A 35 -9.79 8.30 -0.36
C SER A 35 -9.01 7.16 0.32
N THR A 36 -9.24 6.98 1.62
CA THR A 36 -8.84 5.77 2.33
C THR A 36 -9.51 4.58 1.65
N ILE A 37 -8.73 3.75 0.95
CA ILE A 37 -9.22 2.43 0.54
C ILE A 37 -9.17 1.57 1.79
N THR A 38 -10.27 1.55 2.54
CA THR A 38 -10.42 0.58 3.64
C THR A 38 -10.53 -0.79 3.00
N THR A 39 -9.52 -1.63 3.20
CA THR A 39 -9.60 -3.06 2.87
C THR A 39 -10.87 -3.63 3.48
N ARG A 40 -11.83 -4.03 2.63
CA ARG A 40 -13.00 -4.77 3.09
C ARG A 40 -12.52 -6.17 3.45
N GLN A 41 -12.54 -6.49 4.74
CA GLN A 41 -12.23 -7.83 5.21
C GLN A 41 -13.11 -8.84 4.48
N ASP A 42 -12.48 -9.74 3.71
CA ASP A 42 -13.19 -10.87 3.13
C ASP A 42 -13.49 -11.87 4.26
N LYS A 43 -14.77 -12.03 4.58
CA LYS A 43 -15.25 -12.95 5.62
C LYS A 43 -15.06 -14.43 5.23
N ARG A 44 -14.76 -14.71 3.96
CA ARG A 44 -14.50 -16.06 3.45
C ARG A 44 -13.03 -16.46 3.57
N VAL A 45 -12.13 -15.49 3.75
CA VAL A 45 -10.73 -15.78 4.05
C VAL A 45 -10.66 -16.28 5.49
N SER A 46 -10.07 -17.46 5.68
CA SER A 46 -9.80 -17.97 7.02
C SER A 46 -8.95 -16.94 7.76
N LEU A 47 -9.53 -16.36 8.81
CA LEU A 47 -8.74 -15.66 9.82
C LEU A 47 -7.67 -16.65 10.29
N HIS A 48 -6.43 -16.17 10.41
CA HIS A 48 -5.38 -16.96 11.05
C HIS A 48 -5.89 -17.43 12.41
N ASN A 49 -5.53 -18.66 12.79
CA ASN A 49 -5.97 -19.22 14.06
C ASN A 49 -5.55 -18.28 15.20
N ASP A 50 -6.55 -17.76 15.91
CA ASP A 50 -6.32 -16.99 17.13
C ASP A 50 -5.87 -17.95 18.23
N LEU A 51 -4.55 -18.16 18.30
CA LEU A 51 -3.91 -19.11 19.20
C LEU A 51 -4.19 -18.82 20.68
N VAL A 52 -4.52 -17.56 21.00
CA VAL A 52 -4.73 -17.09 22.37
C VAL A 52 -6.20 -16.78 22.66
N LYS A 53 -7.08 -16.92 21.67
CA LYS A 53 -8.54 -16.67 21.78
C LYS A 53 -8.84 -15.30 22.40
N ARG A 54 -8.05 -14.29 22.02
CA ARG A 54 -8.07 -12.93 22.60
C ARG A 54 -7.87 -12.87 24.12
N GLN A 55 -7.22 -13.87 24.72
CA GLN A 55 -6.86 -13.89 26.14
C GLN A 55 -5.42 -13.41 26.31
N PHE A 56 -5.24 -12.14 26.65
CA PHE A 56 -3.92 -11.53 26.83
C PHE A 56 -3.40 -11.66 28.27
N LYS A 57 -3.46 -12.87 28.83
CA LYS A 57 -3.01 -13.15 30.21
C LYS A 57 -1.98 -14.29 30.19
N ALA A 58 -0.78 -14.00 30.71
CA ALA A 58 0.29 -14.97 30.92
C ALA A 58 0.49 -15.24 32.42
N ARG A 59 0.93 -16.44 32.79
CA ARG A 59 1.29 -16.78 34.17
C ARG A 59 2.78 -16.51 34.44
N ASP A 60 3.63 -16.70 33.43
CA ASP A 60 5.08 -16.54 33.51
C ASP A 60 5.62 -15.79 32.27
N PRO A 61 6.85 -15.23 32.34
CA PRO A 61 7.52 -14.65 31.19
C PRO A 61 7.64 -15.61 30.01
N ASN A 62 7.74 -15.08 28.80
CA ASN A 62 7.91 -15.82 27.53
C ASN A 62 6.74 -16.73 27.12
N GLN A 63 5.56 -16.63 27.75
CA GLN A 63 4.36 -17.40 27.38
C GLN A 63 3.45 -16.71 26.36
N LEU A 64 3.50 -15.37 26.28
CA LEU A 64 2.68 -14.58 25.38
C LEU A 64 3.47 -13.36 24.90
N TRP A 65 3.47 -13.12 23.60
CA TRP A 65 4.12 -11.97 22.97
C TRP A 65 3.05 -11.20 22.18
N VAL A 66 2.94 -9.89 22.42
CA VAL A 66 1.99 -9.00 21.74
C VAL A 66 2.77 -7.85 21.13
N ALA A 67 2.47 -7.53 19.88
CA ALA A 67 3.02 -6.37 19.19
C ALA A 67 1.87 -5.61 18.52
N ASP A 68 1.96 -4.29 18.54
CA ASP A 68 1.06 -3.37 17.82
C ASP A 68 1.87 -2.56 16.81
N MET A 69 1.29 -2.29 15.65
CA MET A 69 1.92 -1.51 14.57
C MET A 69 0.96 -0.41 14.15
N THR A 70 1.35 0.85 14.39
CA THR A 70 0.61 2.06 14.00
C THR A 70 0.97 2.52 12.60
#